data_AF-A0A3B8ZQ40-F1
#
_entry.id   AF-A0A3B8ZQ40-F1
#
_cell.length_a   1.000
_cell.length_b   1.000
_cell.length_c   1.000
_cell.angle_alpha   90.00
_cell.angle_beta   90.00
_cell.angle_gamma   90.00
#
_symmetry.space_group_name_H-M   'P 1'
#
loop_
_entity.id
_entity.type
_entity.pdbx_description
1 polymer ?
#
loop_
_entity_poly.entity_id
_entity_poly.type
_entity_poly.pdbx_seq_one_letter_code
_entity_poly.pdbx_strand_id
1 'polypeptide(L)'
;MFIRHRKQKAKRQLSIRFECARCRAFTMIEVVIVVLILGILAAVAVPRFSRSIAVYQLDCAVERICSDLNYAQSLARLRGTTQSVVFDIANNSYALPDAANLNQGAGQSAGKSAG
;
A
#
# COMPACT_ATOMS: atom_id res chain seq x y z
N MET A 1 -63.83 -54.55 -20.01
CA MET A 1 -62.75 -53.60 -20.30
C MET A 1 -63.09 -52.26 -19.65
N PHE A 2 -62.69 -52.03 -18.39
CA PHE A 2 -63.02 -50.80 -17.65
C PHE A 2 -61.79 -50.40 -16.81
N ILE A 3 -61.08 -49.38 -17.26
CA ILE A 3 -59.87 -48.86 -16.63
C ILE A 3 -60.27 -47.72 -15.70
N ARG A 4 -60.24 -47.95 -14.38
CA ARG A 4 -60.33 -46.88 -13.38
C ARG A 4 -58.97 -46.19 -13.27
N HIS A 5 -58.92 -44.94 -13.70
CA HIS A 5 -57.74 -44.09 -13.59
C HIS A 5 -57.46 -43.65 -12.15
N ARG A 6 -56.17 -43.40 -11.92
CA ARG A 6 -55.43 -43.34 -10.66
C ARG A 6 -55.92 -42.24 -9.71
N LYS A 7 -55.90 -42.59 -8.42
CA LYS A 7 -56.04 -41.68 -7.27
C LYS A 7 -55.05 -40.51 -7.40
N GLN A 8 -55.57 -39.29 -7.31
CA GLN A 8 -54.77 -38.07 -7.24
C GLN A 8 -53.94 -38.08 -5.96
N LYS A 9 -52.61 -38.10 -6.13
CA LYS A 9 -51.64 -37.98 -5.04
C LYS A 9 -51.69 -36.58 -4.45
N ALA A 10 -51.84 -36.57 -3.13
CA ALA A 10 -51.48 -35.53 -2.16
C ALA A 10 -50.64 -34.37 -2.71
N LYS A 11 -51.29 -33.22 -2.91
CA LYS A 11 -50.61 -31.92 -2.95
C LYS A 11 -50.25 -31.55 -1.51
N ARG A 12 -49.09 -32.01 -1.04
CA ARG A 12 -48.45 -31.47 0.17
C ARG A 12 -48.10 -30.01 -0.11
N GLN A 13 -48.94 -29.11 0.38
CA GLN A 13 -48.65 -27.69 0.50
C GLN A 13 -47.42 -27.54 1.40
N LEU A 14 -46.24 -27.41 0.80
CA LEU A 14 -45.02 -27.09 1.51
C LEU A 14 -44.99 -25.58 1.74
N SER A 15 -45.68 -25.15 2.79
CA SER A 15 -45.64 -23.77 3.27
C SER A 15 -44.26 -23.53 3.89
N ILE A 16 -43.31 -23.02 3.10
CA ILE A 16 -42.07 -22.48 3.64
C ILE A 16 -42.45 -21.19 4.38
N ARG A 17 -42.70 -21.31 5.68
CA ARG A 17 -42.74 -20.15 6.57
C ARG A 17 -41.31 -19.64 6.64
N PHE A 18 -41.04 -18.53 5.95
CA PHE A 18 -39.86 -17.75 6.26
C PHE A 18 -40.09 -17.13 7.63
N GLU A 19 -39.56 -17.76 8.67
CA GLU A 19 -39.34 -17.11 9.96
C GLU A 19 -38.48 -15.87 9.67
N CYS A 20 -39.12 -14.71 9.57
CA CYS A 20 -38.44 -13.44 9.45
C CYS A 20 -37.60 -13.26 10.72
N ALA A 21 -36.32 -13.59 10.65
CA ALA A 21 -35.37 -13.32 11.70
C ALA A 21 -35.42 -11.81 11.94
N ARG A 22 -35.92 -11.40 13.13
CA ARG A 22 -36.01 -10.00 13.56
C ARG A 22 -34.73 -9.27 13.17
N CYS A 23 -34.82 -8.40 12.18
CA CYS A 23 -33.78 -7.43 11.90
C CYS A 23 -33.67 -6.52 13.13
N ARG A 24 -32.69 -6.80 14.00
CA ARG A 24 -32.33 -5.87 15.08
C ARG A 24 -31.65 -4.67 14.44
N ALA A 25 -32.29 -3.52 14.50
CA ALA A 25 -31.64 -2.25 14.24
C ALA A 25 -30.66 -1.94 15.38
N PHE A 26 -29.55 -1.29 15.04
CA PHE A 26 -28.57 -0.81 16.01
C PHE A 26 -29.18 0.27 16.91
N THR A 27 -28.83 0.25 18.19
CA THR A 27 -29.27 1.29 19.13
C THR A 27 -28.37 2.53 19.01
N MET A 28 -28.90 3.71 19.37
CA MET A 28 -28.09 4.95 19.38
C MET A 28 -26.87 4.82 20.31
N ILE A 29 -27.03 4.17 21.46
CA ILE A 29 -25.94 3.95 22.40
C ILE A 29 -24.85 3.02 21.83
N GLU A 30 -25.22 2.03 21.04
CA GLU A 30 -24.26 1.12 20.40
C GLU A 30 -23.39 1.86 19.38
N VAL A 31 -23.99 2.74 18.56
CA VAL A 31 -23.23 3.56 17.62
C VAL A 31 -22.28 4.51 18.35
N VAL A 32 -22.71 5.13 19.45
CA VAL A 32 -21.85 6.00 20.28
C VAL A 32 -20.65 5.23 20.84
N ILE A 33 -20.88 4.02 21.38
CA ILE A 33 -19.82 3.18 21.91
C ILE A 33 -18.85 2.75 20.80
N VAL A 34 -19.35 2.38 19.61
CA VAL A 34 -18.51 2.00 18.47
C VAL A 34 -17.60 3.16 18.04
N VAL A 35 -18.15 4.36 17.88
CA VAL A 35 -17.35 5.55 17.51
C VAL A 35 -16.34 5.90 18.60
N LEU A 36 -16.70 5.74 19.89
CA LEU A 36 -15.78 5.93 21.00
C LEU A 36 -14.59 4.95 20.92
N ILE A 37 -14.86 3.66 20.69
CA ILE A 37 -13.81 2.64 20.54
C ILE A 37 -12.93 2.94 19.32
N LEU A 38 -13.53 3.30 18.18
CA LEU A 38 -12.79 3.68 16.97
C LEU A 38 -11.90 4.91 17.21
N GLY A 39 -12.37 5.90 17.96
CA GLY A 39 -11.59 7.08 18.34
C GLY A 39 -10.36 6.72 19.18
N ILE A 40 -10.52 5.85 20.18
CA ILE A 40 -9.42 5.37 21.02
C ILE A 40 -8.40 4.58 20.18
N LEU A 41 -8.87 3.69 19.30
CA LEU A 41 -7.99 2.94 18.40
C LEU A 41 -7.23 3.86 17.44
N ALA A 42 -7.91 4.84 16.85
CA ALA A 42 -7.30 5.80 15.95
C ALA A 42 -6.21 6.64 16.64
N ALA A 43 -6.45 7.08 17.88
CA ALA A 43 -5.49 7.86 18.66
C ALA A 43 -4.15 7.14 18.86
N VAL A 44 -4.16 5.80 18.98
CA VAL A 44 -2.95 4.99 19.14
C VAL A 44 -2.40 4.50 17.79
N ALA A 45 -3.28 4.17 16.84
CA ALA A 45 -2.88 3.60 15.55
C ALA A 45 -2.13 4.62 14.67
N VAL A 46 -2.59 5.88 14.62
CA VAL A 46 -2.00 6.92 13.77
C VAL A 46 -0.52 7.20 14.10
N PRO A 47 -0.12 7.53 15.35
CA PRO A 47 1.28 7.80 15.65
C PRO A 47 2.17 6.55 15.46
N ARG A 48 1.64 5.35 15.72
CA ARG A 48 2.36 4.09 15.50
C ARG A 48 2.66 3.86 14.02
N PHE A 49 1.66 4.05 13.16
CA PHE A 49 1.81 3.85 11.72
C PHE A 49 2.77 4.88 11.10
N SER A 50 2.67 6.14 11.52
CA SER A 50 3.60 7.20 11.07
C SER A 50 5.06 6.86 11.43
N ARG A 51 5.31 6.38 12.65
CA ARG A 51 6.65 5.94 13.07
C ARG A 51 7.16 4.76 12.25
N SER A 52 6.31 3.77 11.96
CA SER A 52 6.68 2.62 11.12
C SER A 52 7.07 3.03 9.71
N ILE A 53 6.34 3.96 9.09
CA ILE A 53 6.69 4.48 7.76
C ILE A 53 8.03 5.22 7.80
N ALA A 54 8.27 6.03 8.82
CA ALA A 54 9.54 6.74 8.96
C ALA A 54 10.75 5.79 9.02
N VAL A 55 10.64 4.71 9.80
CA VAL A 55 11.70 3.68 9.88
C VAL A 55 11.88 2.98 8.52
N TYR A 56 10.79 2.58 7.88
CA TYR A 56 10.86 1.93 6.57
C TYR A 56 11.53 2.81 5.51
N GLN A 57 11.22 4.12 5.50
CA GLN A 57 11.87 5.06 4.59
C GLN A 57 13.37 5.18 4.85
N LEU A 58 13.80 5.14 6.10
CA LEU A 58 15.22 5.14 6.46
C LEU A 58 15.91 3.87 5.97
N ASP A 59 15.30 2.71 6.19
CA ASP A 59 15.86 1.42 5.73
C ASP A 59 16.00 1.41 4.20
N CYS A 60 14.98 1.84 3.46
CA CYS A 60 15.06 1.97 2.00
C CYS A 60 16.14 2.96 1.55
N ALA A 61 16.31 4.08 2.26
CA ALA A 61 17.36 5.05 1.94
C ALA A 61 18.76 4.46 2.16
N VAL A 62 18.96 3.69 3.24
CA VAL A 62 20.21 2.99 3.52
C VAL A 62 20.51 1.95 2.45
N GLU A 63 19.54 1.10 2.09
CA GLU A 63 19.71 0.10 1.03
C GLU A 63 20.10 0.74 -0.31
N ARG A 64 19.46 1.87 -0.65
CA ARG A 64 19.79 2.64 -1.86
C ARG A 64 21.24 3.15 -1.83
N ILE A 65 21.68 3.74 -0.72
CA ILE A 65 23.06 4.22 -0.58
C ILE A 65 24.04 3.05 -0.69
N CYS A 66 23.77 1.92 -0.03
CA CYS A 66 24.60 0.72 -0.14
C CYS A 66 24.71 0.22 -1.58
N SER A 67 23.60 0.19 -2.32
CA SER A 67 23.57 -0.18 -3.74
C SER A 67 24.45 0.75 -4.58
N ASP A 68 24.34 2.06 -4.36
CA ASP A 68 25.10 3.06 -5.11
C ASP A 68 26.60 3.03 -4.78
N LEU A 69 26.96 2.75 -3.53
CA LEU A 69 28.36 2.53 -3.13
C LEU A 69 28.94 1.27 -3.77
N ASN A 70 28.17 0.17 -3.79
CA ASN A 70 28.57 -1.06 -4.48
C ASN A 70 28.75 -0.83 -5.98
N TYR A 71 27.87 -0.02 -6.59
CA TYR A 71 27.98 0.39 -7.97
C TYR A 71 29.24 1.23 -8.22
N ALA A 72 29.49 2.26 -7.40
CA ALA A 72 30.72 3.07 -7.45
C ALA A 72 31.98 2.21 -7.33
N GLN A 73 31.99 1.25 -6.40
CA GLN A 73 33.09 0.31 -6.22
C GLN A 73 33.28 -0.58 -7.46
N SER A 74 32.19 -1.04 -8.08
CA SER A 74 32.26 -1.80 -9.32
C SER A 74 32.86 -0.97 -10.46
N LEU A 75 32.46 0.30 -10.59
CA LEU A 75 33.02 1.22 -11.58
C LEU A 75 34.49 1.50 -11.34
N ALA A 76 34.91 1.70 -10.07
CA ALA A 76 36.32 1.89 -9.72
C ALA A 76 37.17 0.67 -10.13
N ARG A 77 36.66 -0.54 -9.89
CA ARG A 77 37.32 -1.79 -10.30
C ARG A 77 37.39 -1.94 -11.81
N LEU A 78 36.30 -1.64 -12.53
CA LEU A 78 36.23 -1.77 -13.99
C LEU A 78 37.12 -0.75 -14.70
N ARG A 79 37.18 0.50 -14.21
CA ARG A 79 37.94 1.59 -14.82
C ARG A 79 39.38 1.66 -14.33
N GLY A 80 39.71 0.99 -13.22
CA GLY A 80 41.02 1.10 -12.58
C GLY A 80 41.31 2.49 -11.99
N THR A 81 40.29 3.34 -11.87
CA THR A 81 40.40 4.72 -11.35
C THR A 81 39.63 4.87 -10.04
N THR A 82 40.13 5.72 -9.15
CA THR A 82 39.45 6.03 -7.88
C THR A 82 38.13 6.74 -8.14
N GLN A 83 37.01 6.18 -7.66
CA GLN A 83 35.70 6.82 -7.65
C GLN A 83 35.46 7.48 -6.29
N SER A 84 34.94 8.71 -6.28
CA SER A 84 34.60 9.45 -5.06
C SER A 84 33.09 9.64 -4.94
N VAL A 85 32.58 9.64 -3.71
CA VAL A 85 31.18 9.88 -3.39
C VAL A 85 31.15 11.06 -2.43
N VAL A 86 30.42 12.11 -2.79
CA VAL A 86 30.34 13.36 -2.02
C VAL A 86 28.96 13.46 -1.39
N PHE A 87 28.92 13.59 -0.07
CA PHE A 87 27.69 13.79 0.71
C PHE A 87 27.53 15.27 1.07
N ASP A 88 26.39 15.84 0.70
CA ASP A 88 25.96 17.16 1.13
C ASP A 88 24.85 17.01 2.19
N ILE A 89 25.23 17.23 3.44
CA ILE A 89 24.33 17.09 4.60
C ILE A 89 23.33 18.25 4.65
N ALA A 90 23.71 19.45 4.18
CA ALA A 90 22.85 20.63 4.21
C ALA A 90 21.69 20.48 3.23
N ASN A 91 21.95 19.88 2.07
CA ASN A 91 20.95 19.64 1.02
C ASN A 91 20.40 18.21 1.01
N ASN A 92 20.76 17.38 2.01
CA ASN A 92 20.37 15.98 2.14
C ASN A 92 20.51 15.18 0.83
N SER A 93 21.65 15.35 0.17
CA SER A 93 21.92 14.83 -1.17
C SER A 93 23.32 14.21 -1.24
N TYR A 94 23.54 13.33 -2.20
CA TYR A 94 24.86 12.80 -2.52
C TYR A 94 25.06 12.67 -4.02
N ALA A 95 26.31 12.79 -4.47
CA ALA A 95 26.68 12.71 -5.87
C ALA A 95 27.94 11.87 -6.08
N LEU A 96 28.01 11.22 -7.24
CA LEU A 96 29.19 10.53 -7.76
C LEU A 96 29.77 11.40 -8.90
N PRO A 97 30.81 12.21 -8.66
CA PRO A 97 31.30 13.19 -9.64
C PRO A 97 31.84 12.58 -10.95
N ASP A 98 32.32 11.35 -10.91
CA ASP A 98 32.92 10.63 -12.06
C ASP A 98 31.97 9.58 -12.68
N ALA A 99 30.77 9.43 -12.12
CA ALA A 99 29.65 8.75 -12.78
C ALA A 99 28.99 9.72 -13.76
N ALA A 100 29.72 10.10 -14.81
CA ALA A 100 29.19 10.95 -15.86
C ALA A 100 27.83 10.41 -16.35
N ASN A 101 26.77 11.19 -16.09
CA ASN A 101 25.40 11.03 -16.61
C ASN A 101 24.55 9.85 -16.10
N LEU A 102 24.16 9.84 -14.83
CA LEU A 102 23.01 9.02 -14.38
C LEU A 102 21.75 9.83 -13.98
N ASN A 103 21.73 11.16 -14.12
CA ASN A 103 20.57 11.98 -13.72
C ASN A 103 19.98 12.89 -14.83
N GLN A 104 20.30 12.70 -16.11
CA GLN A 104 19.59 13.40 -17.21
C GLN A 104 18.45 12.55 -17.81
N GLY A 105 17.68 11.87 -16.94
CA GLY A 105 16.63 10.94 -17.34
C GLY A 105 15.24 11.19 -16.74
N ALA A 106 15.04 12.28 -16.00
CA ALA A 106 13.71 12.65 -15.51
C ALA A 106 13.58 14.17 -15.29
N GLY A 107 13.17 14.90 -16.34
CA GLY A 107 12.49 16.18 -16.14
C GLY A 107 13.04 17.47 -16.76
N GLN A 108 13.98 17.44 -17.73
CA GLN A 108 14.41 18.68 -18.42
C GLN A 108 14.47 18.51 -19.94
N SER A 109 13.30 18.46 -20.57
CA SER A 109 13.14 18.58 -22.02
C SER A 109 11.82 19.28 -22.38
N ALA A 110 11.63 20.52 -21.93
CA ALA A 110 10.63 21.43 -22.51
C ALA A 110 10.89 22.90 -22.12
N GLY A 111 12.07 23.42 -22.43
CA GLY A 111 12.42 24.83 -22.28
C GLY A 111 13.01 25.36 -23.58
N LYS A 112 12.19 25.40 -24.64
CA LYS A 112 12.51 25.98 -25.93
C LYS A 112 12.95 27.43 -25.76
N SER A 113 14.25 27.67 -25.94
CA SER A 113 14.80 28.98 -26.27
C SER A 113 14.39 29.34 -27.69
N ALA A 114 13.65 30.43 -27.84
CA ALA A 114 13.59 31.23 -29.07
C ALA A 114 13.11 32.64 -28.70
N GLY A 115 14.08 33.46 -28.30
CA GLY A 115 14.07 34.92 -28.35
C GLY A 115 15.45 35.34 -28.83
#